data_AF-A0A9D1Q5X9-F1
#
_entry.id   AF-A0A9D1Q5X9-F1
#
_cell.length_a   1.000
_cell.length_b   1.000
_cell.length_c   1.000
_cell.angle_alpha   90.00
_cell.angle_beta   90.00
_cell.angle_gamma   90.00
#
_symmetry.space_group_name_H-M   'P 1'
#
loop_
_entity.id
_entity.type
_entity.pdbx_description
1 polymer ?
#
loop_
_entity_poly.entity_id
_entity_poly.type
_entity_poly.pdbx_seq_one_letter_code
_entity_poly.pdbx_strand_id
1 'polypeptide(L)'
;MRIISLSIDGRYKGLADQTFDFSKSVHGSVIAFIGLNGSGKSQLLELIAEIFALLERIQRSDFKVKTRLPDTIKNLSLSYEIDDKEMNIELYNFNKSIGCSVNNQDYMFFCKNRAKYDGTIKYDGSYVYGGSDPLVLPDYIVGYASGLHENLQRPFLKNMMQYHDVEKVKARREKELLNYSEDSEFDFEHINEINKKYAKNHKGIFSFNQQTKEFTENSTLLSKMIYLDYDNSGILLFCLILLEQKEVEKILAVLNGLYPINADLKYDVTKLQFHSDAFEDLKRLIKASGHHVHNGKEFLKNADSYIRYTEQSFYSEDEFFENEYLERFPKEMINFMFSNPYQVPKLRDMNYRDPSRLFERLFRTQLLGLSKWRISNWSSLREDNFIGTVKKPLKTALPLSLASCTFQGKYGEVVGYDDLSDGEIQFATILAGIRIFSHDNRNVLFLLDEPETHLNPAWRTYYNEYLGRAIVSSKNTQILMTTHSPFMISSLRKEQVYTFEKRENNIEMTPSESETFGTSFDVLIKRYFGLKSSISQTAVTKIKEYLRDDSVDGKEKAIEWINKNLGDSVEKVYLLSKLRVSSKTEER
;
A
#
# COMPACT_ATOMS: atom_id res chain seq x y z
N MET A 1 13.45 -7.76 5.92
CA MET A 1 12.36 -8.64 5.45
C MET A 1 12.59 -9.03 4.00
N ARG A 2 12.49 -10.32 3.67
CA ARG A 2 12.55 -10.86 2.30
C ARG A 2 11.66 -12.09 2.16
N ILE A 3 10.78 -12.12 1.16
CA ILE A 3 10.13 -13.37 0.74
C ILE A 3 11.17 -14.25 0.05
N ILE A 4 11.23 -15.51 0.45
CA ILE A 4 12.12 -16.53 -0.09
C ILE A 4 11.35 -17.38 -1.10
N SER A 5 10.17 -17.87 -0.75
CA SER A 5 9.35 -18.67 -1.66
C SER A 5 7.87 -18.66 -1.31
N LEU A 6 7.03 -18.96 -2.31
CA LEU A 6 5.60 -19.19 -2.15
C LEU A 6 5.19 -20.41 -2.98
N SER A 7 4.64 -21.43 -2.35
CA SER A 7 4.09 -22.62 -3.02
C SER A 7 2.57 -22.69 -2.89
N ILE A 8 1.93 -23.08 -3.99
CA ILE A 8 0.48 -23.30 -4.07
C ILE A 8 0.25 -24.78 -4.40
N ASP A 9 -0.48 -25.47 -3.53
CA ASP A 9 -1.13 -26.75 -3.85
C ASP A 9 -2.61 -26.49 -4.15
N GLY A 10 -3.02 -26.78 -5.38
CA GLY A 10 -4.29 -26.36 -5.95
C GLY A 10 -4.14 -25.12 -6.82
N ARG A 11 -5.13 -24.22 -6.77
CA ARG A 11 -5.24 -23.10 -7.71
C ARG A 11 -5.75 -21.83 -7.05
N TYR A 12 -5.07 -20.72 -7.32
CA TYR A 12 -5.54 -19.37 -7.08
C TYR A 12 -5.63 -18.61 -8.41
N LYS A 13 -6.85 -18.37 -8.89
CA LYS A 13 -7.11 -17.77 -10.21
C LYS A 13 -6.36 -18.53 -11.32
N GLY A 14 -5.40 -17.89 -12.01
CA GLY A 14 -4.58 -18.50 -13.05
C GLY A 14 -3.29 -19.14 -12.55
N LEU A 15 -2.95 -18.98 -11.26
CA LEU A 15 -1.79 -19.61 -10.64
C LEU A 15 -2.21 -20.98 -10.11
N ALA A 16 -1.63 -22.05 -10.64
CA ALA A 16 -1.94 -23.41 -10.21
C ALA A 16 -0.66 -24.21 -9.97
N ASP A 17 -0.70 -25.06 -8.95
CA ASP A 17 0.25 -26.14 -8.65
C ASP A 17 1.72 -25.79 -8.96
N GLN A 18 2.25 -24.78 -8.27
CA GLN A 18 3.61 -24.30 -8.52
C GLN A 18 4.26 -23.65 -7.30
N THR A 19 5.58 -23.56 -7.36
CA THR A 19 6.42 -22.83 -6.40
C THR A 19 7.05 -21.63 -7.08
N PHE A 20 6.81 -20.45 -6.53
CA PHE A 20 7.49 -19.21 -6.85
C PHE A 20 8.70 -19.08 -5.94
N ASP A 21 9.89 -19.32 -6.48
CA ASP A 21 11.15 -19.24 -5.73
C ASP A 21 11.87 -17.92 -6.02
N PHE A 22 12.13 -17.15 -4.98
CA PHE A 22 12.83 -15.86 -5.00
C PHE A 22 14.23 -15.95 -4.35
N SER A 23 14.67 -17.13 -3.89
CA SER A 23 15.92 -17.33 -3.16
C SER A 23 17.17 -16.89 -3.94
N LYS A 24 17.10 -16.89 -5.27
CA LYS A 24 18.18 -16.42 -6.15
C LYS A 24 18.38 -14.91 -6.10
N SER A 25 17.38 -14.15 -5.69
CA SER A 25 17.40 -12.68 -5.60
C SER A 25 18.10 -12.19 -4.32
N VAL A 26 19.30 -12.69 -4.04
CA VAL A 26 20.05 -12.37 -2.81
C VAL A 26 20.56 -10.92 -2.82
N HIS A 27 20.77 -10.36 -4.01
CA HIS A 27 21.30 -9.02 -4.24
C HIS A 27 20.21 -8.01 -4.58
N GLY A 28 20.04 -7.01 -3.71
CA GLY A 28 19.15 -5.88 -3.93
C GLY A 28 17.75 -6.07 -3.32
N SER A 29 17.07 -4.93 -3.11
CA SER A 29 15.71 -4.91 -2.56
C SER A 29 14.62 -5.09 -3.61
N VAL A 30 14.94 -4.90 -4.89
CA VAL A 30 13.93 -4.83 -5.96
C VAL A 30 13.92 -6.12 -6.76
N ILE A 31 12.73 -6.68 -6.96
CA ILE A 31 12.44 -7.80 -7.85
C ILE A 31 11.36 -7.35 -8.83
N ALA A 32 11.60 -7.55 -10.12
CA ALA A 32 10.69 -7.21 -11.19
C ALA A 32 10.09 -8.46 -11.86
N PHE A 33 8.76 -8.47 -11.98
CA PHE A 33 7.99 -9.44 -12.73
C PHE A 33 7.67 -8.86 -14.11
N ILE A 34 8.08 -9.56 -15.17
CA ILE A 34 7.86 -9.17 -16.57
C ILE A 34 7.13 -10.26 -17.33
N GLY A 35 6.47 -9.90 -18.43
CA GLY A 35 5.71 -10.82 -19.26
C GLY A 35 4.51 -10.14 -19.90
N LEU A 36 3.83 -10.83 -20.83
CA LEU A 36 2.70 -10.27 -21.58
C LEU A 36 1.46 -9.98 -20.69
N ASN A 37 0.51 -9.20 -21.21
CA ASN A 37 -0.72 -8.89 -20.47
C ASN A 37 -1.49 -10.19 -20.18
N GLY A 38 -1.98 -10.32 -18.95
CA GLY A 38 -2.68 -11.54 -18.51
C GLY A 38 -1.77 -12.73 -18.21
N SER A 39 -0.44 -12.53 -18.13
CA SER A 39 0.51 -13.59 -17.75
C SER A 39 0.55 -13.93 -16.26
N GLY A 40 -0.26 -13.29 -15.41
CA GLY A 40 -0.38 -13.63 -13.99
C GLY A 40 0.48 -12.84 -13.01
N LYS A 41 1.32 -11.91 -13.48
CA LYS A 41 2.19 -11.06 -12.63
C LYS A 41 1.44 -10.41 -11.45
N SER A 42 0.36 -9.70 -11.75
CA SER A 42 -0.45 -9.01 -10.74
C SER A 42 -1.23 -9.98 -9.85
N GLN A 43 -1.54 -11.19 -10.35
CA GLN A 43 -2.20 -12.23 -9.54
C GLN A 43 -1.26 -12.76 -8.44
N LEU A 44 0.05 -12.80 -8.70
CA LEU A 44 1.03 -13.21 -7.69
C LEU A 44 1.19 -12.15 -6.60
N LEU A 45 1.31 -10.86 -6.97
CA LEU A 45 1.31 -9.76 -5.98
C LEU A 45 0.04 -9.78 -5.13
N GLU A 46 -1.10 -9.99 -5.76
CA GLU A 46 -2.39 -10.09 -5.08
C GLU A 46 -2.44 -11.28 -4.11
N LEU A 47 -1.93 -12.45 -4.50
CA LEU A 47 -1.90 -13.62 -3.63
C LEU A 47 -0.98 -13.41 -2.41
N ILE A 48 0.19 -12.82 -2.62
CA ILE A 48 1.11 -12.45 -1.53
C ILE A 48 0.40 -11.50 -0.55
N ALA A 49 -0.30 -10.49 -1.06
CA ALA A 49 -1.08 -9.57 -0.23
C ALA A 49 -2.24 -10.27 0.52
N GLU A 50 -2.97 -11.20 -0.12
CA GLU A 50 -4.03 -11.98 0.54
C GLU A 50 -3.48 -12.85 1.68
N ILE A 51 -2.32 -13.50 1.48
CA ILE A 51 -1.69 -14.35 2.49
C ILE A 51 -1.33 -13.52 3.72
N PHE A 52 -0.60 -12.41 3.55
CA PHE A 52 -0.22 -11.60 4.70
C PHE A 52 -1.41 -10.90 5.36
N ALA A 53 -2.42 -10.47 4.59
CA ALA A 53 -3.64 -9.93 5.16
C ALA A 53 -4.33 -10.97 6.07
N LEU A 54 -4.40 -12.22 5.63
CA LEU A 54 -4.94 -13.33 6.43
C LEU A 54 -4.07 -13.62 7.66
N LEU A 55 -2.75 -13.63 7.52
CA LEU A 55 -1.83 -13.85 8.63
C LEU A 55 -1.97 -12.77 9.71
N GLU A 56 -2.18 -11.51 9.33
CA GLU A 56 -2.48 -10.44 10.29
C GLU A 56 -3.81 -10.70 11.02
N ARG A 57 -4.88 -11.08 10.30
CA ARG A 57 -6.16 -11.45 10.92
C ARG A 57 -6.05 -12.64 11.86
N ILE A 58 -5.15 -13.58 11.57
CA ILE A 58 -4.85 -14.73 12.42
C ILE A 58 -4.04 -14.30 13.66
N GLN A 59 -3.08 -13.38 13.53
CA GLN A 59 -2.26 -12.90 14.65
C GLN A 59 -3.06 -12.04 15.63
N ARG A 60 -3.97 -11.21 15.12
CA ARG A 60 -4.70 -10.20 15.88
C ARG A 60 -5.96 -10.76 16.52
N SER A 61 -6.12 -10.57 17.83
CA SER A 61 -7.29 -11.04 18.59
C SER A 61 -8.54 -10.19 18.37
N ASP A 62 -8.38 -8.92 17.96
CA ASP A 62 -9.45 -7.98 17.65
C ASP A 62 -10.01 -8.17 16.23
N PHE A 63 -9.27 -8.85 15.35
CA PHE A 63 -9.69 -9.17 13.98
C PHE A 63 -10.37 -10.54 13.91
N LYS A 64 -11.15 -10.77 12.84
CA LYS A 64 -11.89 -12.03 12.66
C LYS A 64 -11.58 -12.67 11.31
N VAL A 65 -11.37 -13.99 11.34
CA VAL A 65 -11.43 -14.87 10.17
C VAL A 65 -12.85 -15.43 10.09
N LYS A 66 -13.52 -15.24 8.96
CA LYS A 66 -14.93 -15.57 8.77
C LYS A 66 -15.19 -16.66 7.76
N THR A 67 -14.33 -16.83 6.77
CA THR A 67 -14.51 -17.88 5.75
C THR A 67 -13.23 -18.66 5.51
N ARG A 68 -13.35 -19.77 4.78
CA ARG A 68 -12.24 -20.62 4.37
C ARG A 68 -11.36 -19.97 3.31
N LEU A 69 -10.17 -20.51 3.06
CA LEU A 69 -9.48 -20.27 1.80
C LEU A 69 -10.37 -20.76 0.64
N PRO A 70 -10.25 -20.17 -0.57
CA PRO A 70 -10.93 -20.68 -1.76
C PRO A 70 -10.79 -22.20 -1.91
N ASP A 71 -11.86 -22.91 -2.26
CA ASP A 71 -11.88 -24.39 -2.35
C ASP A 71 -10.90 -24.97 -3.35
N THR A 72 -10.49 -24.16 -4.31
CA THR A 72 -9.48 -24.51 -5.29
C THR A 72 -8.09 -24.61 -4.67
N ILE A 73 -7.86 -24.06 -3.47
CA ILE A 73 -6.59 -24.12 -2.73
C ILE A 73 -6.68 -25.23 -1.68
N LYS A 74 -5.76 -26.19 -1.77
CA LYS A 74 -5.59 -27.22 -0.73
C LYS A 74 -4.65 -26.74 0.37
N ASN A 75 -3.50 -26.20 -0.03
CA ASN A 75 -2.48 -25.70 0.88
C ASN A 75 -1.71 -24.54 0.24
N LEU A 76 -1.27 -23.59 1.08
CA LEU A 76 -0.31 -22.54 0.72
C LEU A 76 0.89 -22.65 1.65
N SER A 77 2.08 -22.63 1.10
CA SER A 77 3.32 -22.56 1.88
C SER A 77 4.06 -21.26 1.55
N LEU A 78 4.36 -20.45 2.55
CA LEU A 78 5.09 -19.18 2.40
C LEU A 78 6.36 -19.25 3.26
N SER A 79 7.52 -19.03 2.63
CA SER A 79 8.79 -18.86 3.31
C SER A 79 9.29 -17.42 3.17
N TYR A 80 9.67 -16.79 4.27
CA TYR A 80 10.23 -15.45 4.29
C TYR A 80 11.19 -15.25 5.46
N GLU A 81 12.03 -14.23 5.39
CA GLU A 81 13.04 -13.90 6.40
C GLU A 81 12.82 -12.49 6.95
N ILE A 82 12.82 -12.33 8.27
CA ILE A 82 12.83 -11.03 8.96
C ILE A 82 14.00 -11.03 9.94
N ASP A 83 14.88 -10.03 9.85
CA ASP A 83 16.06 -9.88 10.70
C ASP A 83 16.88 -11.18 10.85
N ASP A 84 17.21 -11.81 9.72
CA ASP A 84 17.93 -13.09 9.59
C ASP A 84 17.21 -14.31 10.19
N LYS A 85 15.94 -14.17 10.59
CA LYS A 85 15.09 -15.27 11.05
C LYS A 85 14.16 -15.71 9.93
N GLU A 86 14.35 -16.94 9.49
CA GLU A 86 13.47 -17.59 8.52
C GLU A 86 12.16 -18.04 9.17
N MET A 87 11.06 -17.74 8.49
CA MET A 87 9.69 -18.09 8.82
C MET A 87 9.12 -18.95 7.70
N ASN A 88 8.70 -20.17 8.05
CA ASN A 88 8.06 -21.10 7.15
C ASN A 88 6.61 -21.31 7.62
N ILE A 89 5.67 -20.86 6.80
CA ILE A 89 4.24 -20.82 7.12
C ILE A 89 3.49 -21.78 6.22
N GLU A 90 2.56 -22.55 6.79
CA GLU A 90 1.60 -23.35 6.04
C GLU A 90 0.17 -22.96 6.39
N LEU A 91 -0.66 -22.76 5.36
CA LEU A 91 -2.06 -22.38 5.48
C LEU A 91 -2.95 -23.38 4.72
N TYR A 92 -3.91 -23.96 5.43
CA TYR A 92 -4.82 -24.95 4.86
C TYR A 92 -6.21 -24.86 5.48
N ASN A 93 -7.20 -25.35 4.72
CA ASN A 93 -8.57 -25.47 5.21
C ASN A 93 -8.69 -26.70 6.12
N PHE A 94 -9.23 -26.53 7.33
CA PHE A 94 -9.46 -27.62 8.29
C PHE A 94 -10.87 -27.53 8.88
N ASN A 95 -11.77 -28.40 8.42
CA ASN A 95 -13.19 -28.40 8.83
C ASN A 95 -13.84 -27.00 8.68
N LYS A 96 -14.24 -26.40 9.81
CA LYS A 96 -14.84 -25.05 9.89
C LYS A 96 -13.83 -23.98 10.33
N SER A 97 -12.55 -24.18 10.02
CA SER A 97 -11.46 -23.30 10.41
C SER A 97 -10.35 -23.25 9.36
N ILE A 98 -9.53 -22.20 9.42
CA ILE A 98 -8.24 -22.14 8.74
C ILE A 98 -7.16 -22.54 9.75
N GLY A 99 -6.32 -23.51 9.37
CA GLY A 99 -5.12 -23.88 10.10
C GLY A 99 -3.91 -23.05 9.65
N CYS A 100 -3.11 -22.60 10.60
CA CYS A 100 -1.84 -21.90 10.36
C CYS A 100 -0.72 -22.59 11.15
N SER A 101 0.21 -23.21 10.44
CA SER A 101 1.44 -23.79 10.98
C SER A 101 2.61 -22.84 10.76
N VAL A 102 3.47 -22.71 11.76
CA VAL A 102 4.62 -21.80 11.80
C VAL A 102 5.84 -22.60 12.21
N ASN A 103 6.86 -22.56 11.38
CA ASN A 103 8.17 -23.18 11.61
C ASN A 103 9.25 -22.12 11.49
N ASN A 104 10.10 -21.99 12.50
CA ASN A 104 11.26 -21.09 12.47
C ASN A 104 12.39 -21.64 13.35
N GLN A 105 13.50 -20.89 13.44
CA GLN A 105 14.68 -21.31 14.21
C GLN A 105 14.40 -21.47 15.72
N ASP A 106 13.45 -20.69 16.25
CA ASP A 106 13.09 -20.69 17.67
C ASP A 106 12.01 -21.76 17.99
N TYR A 107 11.26 -22.22 16.99
CA TYR A 107 10.08 -23.08 17.14
C TYR A 107 9.96 -24.09 15.98
N MET A 108 10.01 -25.39 16.32
CA MET A 108 9.74 -26.48 15.39
C MET A 108 8.27 -26.93 15.50
N PHE A 109 7.54 -26.92 14.37
CA PHE A 109 6.15 -27.38 14.21
C PHE A 109 5.15 -26.70 15.16
N PHE A 110 5.18 -25.37 15.21
CA PHE A 110 4.23 -24.60 16.01
C PHE A 110 2.94 -24.32 15.22
N CYS A 111 1.84 -24.98 15.61
CA CYS A 111 0.53 -24.66 15.07
C CYS A 111 -0.04 -23.44 15.80
N LYS A 112 0.11 -22.27 15.18
CA LYS A 112 -0.23 -21.01 15.84
C LYS A 112 -1.70 -20.80 16.04
N ASN A 113 -2.58 -21.23 15.13
CA ASN A 113 -4.01 -20.95 15.26
C ASN A 113 -4.87 -21.90 14.42
N ARG A 114 -6.02 -22.33 14.98
CA ARG A 114 -7.21 -22.80 14.26
C ARG A 114 -8.28 -21.72 14.39
N ALA A 115 -8.35 -20.84 13.40
CA ALA A 115 -9.33 -19.76 13.38
C ALA A 115 -10.64 -20.29 12.80
N LYS A 116 -11.65 -20.48 13.64
CA LYS A 116 -12.98 -20.89 13.19
C LYS A 116 -13.67 -19.74 12.45
N TYR A 117 -14.59 -20.09 11.55
CA TYR A 117 -15.40 -19.14 10.78
C TYR A 117 -16.33 -18.26 11.64
N ASP A 118 -16.55 -18.61 12.91
CA ASP A 118 -17.25 -17.77 13.88
C ASP A 118 -16.34 -16.69 14.51
N GLY A 119 -15.07 -16.62 14.06
CA GLY A 119 -14.04 -15.72 14.58
C GLY A 119 -13.37 -16.24 15.86
N THR A 120 -13.74 -17.42 16.37
CA THR A 120 -13.06 -17.98 17.55
C THR A 120 -11.72 -18.58 17.16
N ILE A 121 -10.69 -18.22 17.92
CA ILE A 121 -9.33 -18.69 17.72
C ILE A 121 -9.03 -19.77 18.77
N LYS A 122 -8.60 -20.96 18.31
CA LYS A 122 -8.04 -22.00 19.18
C LYS A 122 -6.54 -22.14 18.93
N TYR A 123 -5.79 -22.21 20.02
CA TYR A 123 -4.34 -22.46 20.01
C TYR A 123 -4.12 -23.95 20.28
N ASP A 124 -3.48 -24.67 19.36
CA ASP A 124 -3.11 -26.08 19.49
C ASP A 124 -1.61 -26.19 19.20
N GLY A 125 -0.73 -26.20 20.20
CA GLY A 125 0.73 -26.24 19.97
C GLY A 125 1.58 -26.12 21.25
N SER A 126 2.83 -26.60 21.20
CA SER A 126 3.77 -26.69 22.34
C SER A 126 4.08 -25.34 22.99
N TYR A 127 4.28 -25.37 24.32
CA TYR A 127 4.60 -24.26 25.21
C TYR A 127 5.39 -23.12 24.56
N VAL A 128 4.84 -21.90 24.65
CA VAL A 128 5.55 -20.66 24.34
C VAL A 128 6.73 -20.55 25.30
N TYR A 129 7.95 -20.87 24.84
CA TYR A 129 9.16 -20.54 25.59
C TYR A 129 9.41 -19.03 25.42
N GLY A 130 9.08 -18.23 26.45
CA GLY A 130 9.45 -16.80 26.50
C GLY A 130 8.33 -15.78 26.22
N GLY A 131 7.07 -16.19 26.14
CA GLY A 131 5.91 -15.27 26.08
C GLY A 131 5.71 -14.46 24.78
N SER A 132 6.56 -14.62 23.76
CA SER A 132 6.44 -13.94 22.48
C SER A 132 5.73 -14.80 21.42
N ASP A 133 5.06 -14.12 20.51
CA ASP A 133 4.32 -14.76 19.42
C ASP A 133 5.29 -15.29 18.32
N PRO A 134 5.26 -16.59 17.96
CA PRO A 134 6.21 -17.17 17.02
C PRO A 134 6.00 -16.76 15.55
N LEU A 135 4.83 -16.26 15.15
CA LEU A 135 4.67 -15.68 13.80
C LEU A 135 4.96 -14.20 13.89
N VAL A 136 6.13 -13.83 13.36
CA VAL A 136 6.58 -12.45 13.19
C VAL A 136 6.18 -11.99 11.80
N LEU A 137 5.37 -10.96 11.72
CA LEU A 137 4.98 -10.31 10.47
C LEU A 137 5.84 -9.06 10.24
N PRO A 138 6.05 -8.63 8.98
CA PRO A 138 6.67 -7.33 8.71
C PRO A 138 5.92 -6.20 9.42
N ASP A 139 6.60 -5.08 9.61
CA ASP A 139 6.00 -3.87 10.19
C ASP A 139 4.91 -3.32 9.28
N TYR A 140 5.19 -3.27 7.97
CA TYR A 140 4.22 -2.86 6.96
C TYR A 140 4.28 -3.75 5.72
N ILE A 141 3.12 -3.84 5.09
CA ILE A 141 2.99 -4.25 3.69
C ILE A 141 2.30 -3.12 2.97
N VAL A 142 3.00 -2.58 1.97
CA VAL A 142 2.58 -1.38 1.27
C VAL A 142 2.25 -1.73 -0.18
N GLY A 143 0.99 -1.63 -0.55
CA GLY A 143 0.50 -1.88 -1.89
C GLY A 143 0.34 -0.59 -2.69
N TYR A 144 0.64 -0.64 -3.98
CA TYR A 144 0.30 0.41 -4.95
C TYR A 144 -0.03 -0.26 -6.29
N ALA A 145 -1.04 0.23 -6.99
CA ALA A 145 -1.28 -0.14 -8.39
C ALA A 145 -1.62 1.11 -9.19
N SER A 146 -1.14 1.18 -10.43
CA SER A 146 -1.56 2.24 -11.34
C SER A 146 -2.97 1.99 -11.89
N GLY A 147 -3.72 3.07 -12.11
CA GLY A 147 -5.09 3.02 -12.61
C GLY A 147 -6.10 2.41 -11.62
N LEU A 148 -7.24 1.93 -12.14
CA LEU A 148 -8.33 1.32 -11.35
C LEU A 148 -8.09 -0.19 -11.14
N HIS A 149 -6.85 -0.60 -10.83
CA HIS A 149 -6.51 -2.00 -10.55
C HIS A 149 -7.02 -2.43 -9.16
N GLU A 150 -8.33 -2.64 -9.04
CA GLU A 150 -9.02 -2.98 -7.78
C GLU A 150 -8.59 -4.32 -7.15
N ASN A 151 -7.93 -5.19 -7.92
CA ASN A 151 -7.54 -6.53 -7.48
C ASN A 151 -6.48 -6.52 -6.38
N LEU A 152 -5.37 -5.79 -6.58
CA LEU A 152 -4.31 -5.69 -5.57
C LEU A 152 -4.78 -4.90 -4.35
N GLN A 153 -5.72 -3.98 -4.51
CA GLN A 153 -6.27 -3.20 -3.40
C GLN A 153 -7.14 -4.03 -2.45
N ARG A 154 -7.86 -5.04 -2.95
CA ARG A 154 -8.84 -5.80 -2.19
C ARG A 154 -8.31 -6.42 -0.88
N PRO A 155 -7.15 -7.11 -0.84
CA PRO A 155 -6.60 -7.68 0.40
C PRO A 155 -6.39 -6.63 1.51
N PHE A 156 -5.92 -5.44 1.13
CA PHE A 156 -5.70 -4.31 2.05
C PHE A 156 -7.04 -3.81 2.59
N LEU A 157 -8.06 -3.69 1.73
CA LEU A 157 -9.39 -3.29 2.13
C LEU A 157 -10.06 -4.29 3.08
N LYS A 158 -9.82 -5.60 2.94
CA LYS A 158 -10.32 -6.61 3.88
C LYS A 158 -9.86 -6.31 5.31
N ASN A 159 -8.58 -5.99 5.52
CA ASN A 159 -8.05 -5.66 6.86
C ASN A 159 -8.47 -4.27 7.34
N MET A 160 -8.55 -3.28 6.44
CA MET A 160 -9.11 -1.97 6.78
C MET A 160 -10.57 -2.07 7.25
N MET A 161 -11.34 -2.99 6.67
CA MET A 161 -12.71 -3.26 7.14
C MET A 161 -12.76 -3.93 8.51
N GLN A 162 -11.78 -4.78 8.88
CA GLN A 162 -11.69 -5.33 10.24
C GLN A 162 -11.43 -4.22 11.26
N TYR A 163 -10.47 -3.33 10.97
CA TYR A 163 -10.21 -2.15 11.80
C TYR A 163 -11.48 -1.32 11.98
N HIS A 164 -12.20 -1.03 10.89
CA HIS A 164 -13.44 -0.29 10.97
C HIS A 164 -14.54 -1.00 11.77
N ASP A 165 -14.63 -2.34 11.68
CA ASP A 165 -15.57 -3.13 12.48
C ASP A 165 -15.25 -3.05 13.98
N VAL A 166 -13.97 -3.02 14.37
CA VAL A 166 -13.53 -2.80 15.76
C VAL A 166 -13.97 -1.42 16.25
N GLU A 167 -13.67 -0.37 15.48
CA GLU A 167 -14.05 1.01 15.82
C GLU A 167 -15.56 1.20 15.93
N LYS A 168 -16.35 0.53 15.06
CA LYS A 168 -17.81 0.52 15.18
C LYS A 168 -18.33 -0.14 16.44
N VAL A 169 -17.66 -1.18 16.92
CA VAL A 169 -18.04 -1.85 18.17
C VAL A 169 -17.77 -0.94 19.37
N LYS A 170 -16.64 -0.22 19.38
CA LYS A 170 -16.30 0.78 20.40
C LYS A 170 -17.31 1.92 20.44
N ALA A 171 -17.59 2.54 19.29
CA ALA A 171 -18.58 3.60 19.16
C ALA A 171 -19.99 3.18 19.62
N ARG A 172 -20.41 1.93 19.34
CA ARG A 172 -21.70 1.40 19.81
C ARG A 172 -21.77 1.26 21.33
N ARG A 173 -20.68 0.80 21.96
CA ARG A 173 -20.60 0.70 23.41
C ARG A 173 -20.69 2.08 24.04
N GLU A 174 -19.91 3.04 23.53
CA GLU A 174 -19.91 4.42 24.01
C GLU A 174 -21.32 5.04 23.91
N LYS A 175 -21.98 4.86 22.76
CA LYS A 175 -23.38 5.30 22.58
C LYS A 175 -24.37 4.61 23.53
N GLU A 176 -24.20 3.33 23.81
CA GLU A 176 -25.06 2.59 24.75
C GLU A 176 -24.88 3.06 26.20
N LEU A 177 -23.68 3.54 26.56
CA LEU A 177 -23.41 4.15 27.87
C LEU A 177 -24.02 5.56 27.98
N LEU A 178 -23.89 6.39 26.94
CA LEU A 178 -24.40 7.77 26.90
C LEU A 178 -25.94 7.83 26.96
N ASN A 179 -26.61 7.04 26.11
CA ASN A 179 -28.07 6.94 26.14
C ASN A 179 -28.64 6.54 27.52
N TYR A 180 -27.83 5.94 28.39
CA TYR A 180 -28.24 5.55 29.74
C TYR A 180 -28.00 6.65 30.78
N SER A 181 -26.97 7.49 30.60
CA SER A 181 -26.68 8.61 31.51
C SER A 181 -27.73 9.72 31.44
N GLU A 182 -28.41 9.90 30.31
CA GLU A 182 -29.48 10.92 30.18
C GLU A 182 -30.76 10.55 30.94
N ASP A 183 -31.06 9.25 31.10
CA ASP A 183 -32.39 8.77 31.53
C ASP A 183 -32.47 8.26 32.99
N SER A 184 -31.36 8.18 33.75
CA SER A 184 -31.35 7.58 35.09
C SER A 184 -30.27 8.11 36.05
N GLU A 185 -30.52 8.07 37.38
CA GLU A 185 -29.45 8.22 38.39
C GLU A 185 -28.37 7.14 38.13
N PHE A 186 -27.11 7.54 37.99
CA PHE A 186 -25.95 6.69 37.67
C PHE A 186 -25.98 5.30 38.35
N ASP A 187 -26.46 4.28 37.62
CA ASP A 187 -26.47 2.89 38.09
C ASP A 187 -25.19 2.16 37.67
N PHE A 188 -24.26 2.04 38.63
CA PHE A 188 -23.02 1.29 38.47
C PHE A 188 -23.24 -0.18 38.11
N GLU A 189 -24.38 -0.80 38.45
CA GLU A 189 -24.66 -2.18 38.07
C GLU A 189 -24.92 -2.28 36.57
N HIS A 190 -25.68 -1.35 36.00
CA HIS A 190 -26.01 -1.37 34.58
C HIS A 190 -24.79 -1.12 33.67
N ILE A 191 -23.91 -0.18 34.05
CA ILE A 191 -22.62 0.03 33.34
C ILE A 191 -21.80 -1.27 33.33
N ASN A 192 -21.78 -2.00 34.43
CA ASN A 192 -21.08 -3.29 34.53
C ASN A 192 -21.76 -4.37 33.68
N GLU A 193 -23.09 -4.37 33.54
CA GLU A 193 -23.79 -5.28 32.63
C GLU A 193 -23.43 -5.03 31.17
N ILE A 194 -23.42 -3.76 30.75
CA ILE A 194 -22.98 -3.34 29.41
C ILE A 194 -21.53 -3.78 29.19
N ASN A 195 -20.62 -3.43 30.10
CA ASN A 195 -19.20 -3.80 30.03
C ASN A 195 -18.99 -5.32 29.92
N LYS A 196 -19.71 -6.10 30.74
CA LYS A 196 -19.67 -7.56 30.74
C LYS A 196 -20.19 -8.14 29.41
N LYS A 197 -21.27 -7.58 28.86
CA LYS A 197 -21.83 -7.95 27.54
C LYS A 197 -20.81 -7.74 26.42
N TYR A 198 -20.18 -6.56 26.35
CA TYR A 198 -19.19 -6.26 25.32
C TYR A 198 -17.91 -7.09 25.48
N ALA A 199 -17.36 -7.23 26.68
CA ALA A 199 -16.19 -8.08 26.93
C ALA A 199 -16.43 -9.56 26.61
N LYS A 200 -17.65 -10.08 26.86
CA LYS A 200 -18.02 -11.45 26.50
C LYS A 200 -18.04 -11.66 24.99
N ASN A 201 -18.63 -10.72 24.25
CA ASN A 201 -18.85 -10.85 22.80
C ASN A 201 -17.64 -10.40 21.95
N HIS A 202 -16.74 -9.60 22.53
CA HIS A 202 -15.63 -8.95 21.84
C HIS A 202 -14.32 -9.03 22.64
N LYS A 203 -13.92 -10.24 23.05
CA LYS A 203 -12.76 -10.51 23.92
C LYS A 203 -11.42 -9.94 23.43
N GLY A 204 -11.24 -9.74 22.12
CA GLY A 204 -10.04 -9.10 21.57
C GLY A 204 -10.02 -7.58 21.74
N ILE A 205 -11.19 -6.96 21.88
CA ILE A 205 -11.37 -5.51 21.98
C ILE A 205 -11.48 -5.07 23.45
N PHE A 206 -12.20 -5.86 24.27
CA PHE A 206 -12.45 -5.53 25.67
C PHE A 206 -12.19 -6.70 26.59
N SER A 207 -11.72 -6.41 27.80
CA SER A 207 -11.65 -7.35 28.92
C SER A 207 -12.43 -6.82 30.12
N PHE A 208 -13.00 -7.75 30.88
CA PHE A 208 -13.74 -7.45 32.10
C PHE A 208 -13.37 -8.44 33.19
N ASN A 209 -12.83 -7.95 34.30
CA ASN A 209 -12.51 -8.74 35.47
C ASN A 209 -13.75 -8.84 36.37
N GLN A 210 -14.29 -10.05 36.53
CA GLN A 210 -15.50 -10.26 37.32
C GLN A 210 -15.35 -10.01 38.83
N GLN A 211 -14.12 -10.14 39.36
CA GLN A 211 -13.84 -9.95 40.78
C GLN A 211 -13.63 -8.48 41.12
N THR A 212 -12.84 -7.77 40.31
CA THR A 212 -12.53 -6.35 40.55
C THR A 212 -13.53 -5.39 39.89
N LYS A 213 -14.43 -5.91 39.03
CA LYS A 213 -15.30 -5.13 38.13
C LYS A 213 -14.51 -4.19 37.19
N GLU A 214 -13.22 -4.43 37.03
CA GLU A 214 -12.35 -3.63 36.16
C GLU A 214 -12.65 -3.95 34.70
N PHE A 215 -12.95 -2.91 33.93
CA PHE A 215 -13.13 -2.99 32.50
C PHE A 215 -11.96 -2.31 31.80
N THR A 216 -11.37 -2.99 30.82
CA THR A 216 -10.31 -2.42 30.00
C THR A 216 -10.66 -2.52 28.53
N GLU A 217 -10.41 -1.42 27.82
CA GLU A 217 -10.47 -1.36 26.37
C GLU A 217 -9.05 -1.43 25.80
N ASN A 218 -8.81 -2.39 24.92
CA ASN A 218 -7.51 -2.51 24.27
C ASN A 218 -7.36 -1.43 23.19
N SER A 219 -6.15 -0.87 23.06
CA SER A 219 -5.84 0.06 21.97
C SER A 219 -5.95 -0.64 20.61
N THR A 220 -6.71 -0.07 19.68
CA THR A 220 -6.80 -0.61 18.32
C THR A 220 -5.61 -0.12 17.50
N LEU A 221 -4.72 -1.02 17.11
CA LEU A 221 -3.64 -0.69 16.17
C LEU A 221 -4.20 -0.64 14.74
N LEU A 222 -3.64 0.23 13.89
CA LEU A 222 -3.97 0.22 12.46
C LEU A 222 -3.54 -1.13 11.84
N SER A 223 -4.17 -1.50 10.73
CA SER A 223 -3.73 -2.63 9.90
C SER A 223 -2.30 -2.40 9.38
N LYS A 224 -1.46 -3.43 9.45
CA LYS A 224 -0.12 -3.44 8.84
C LYS A 224 -0.17 -3.36 7.31
N MET A 225 -1.31 -3.73 6.72
CA MET A 225 -1.61 -3.57 5.29
C MET A 225 -1.99 -2.12 4.98
N ILE A 226 -1.14 -1.39 4.27
CA ILE A 226 -1.38 -0.02 3.78
C ILE A 226 -1.45 -0.03 2.24
N TYR A 227 -2.51 0.55 1.68
CA TYR A 227 -2.63 0.71 0.22
C TYR A 227 -2.52 2.19 -0.14
N LEU A 228 -1.57 2.52 -1.00
CA LEU A 228 -1.33 3.87 -1.49
C LEU A 228 -2.14 4.13 -2.76
N ASP A 229 -2.89 5.22 -2.76
CA ASP A 229 -3.67 5.68 -3.89
C ASP A 229 -3.87 7.20 -3.87
N TYR A 230 -4.67 7.71 -4.79
CA TYR A 230 -4.94 9.14 -4.93
C TYR A 230 -5.63 9.77 -3.70
N ASP A 231 -6.35 8.98 -2.89
CA ASP A 231 -7.05 9.52 -1.72
C ASP A 231 -6.09 9.85 -0.57
N ASN A 232 -4.97 9.12 -0.45
CA ASN A 232 -4.00 9.29 0.64
C ASN A 232 -2.61 9.78 0.19
N SER A 233 -2.34 9.88 -1.11
CA SER A 233 -1.08 10.44 -1.67
C SER A 233 -0.78 11.84 -1.14
N GLY A 234 -1.75 12.74 -1.13
CA GLY A 234 -1.56 14.10 -0.61
C GLY A 234 -1.15 14.13 0.87
N ILE A 235 -1.81 13.31 1.70
CA ILE A 235 -1.48 13.18 3.13
C ILE A 235 -0.07 12.60 3.29
N LEU A 236 0.29 11.60 2.48
CA LEU A 236 1.63 11.00 2.49
C LEU A 236 2.72 12.02 2.12
N LEU A 237 2.51 12.83 1.07
CA LEU A 237 3.46 13.87 0.68
C LEU A 237 3.56 14.97 1.73
N PHE A 238 2.45 15.35 2.37
CA PHE A 238 2.46 16.24 3.51
C PHE A 238 3.36 15.72 4.65
N CYS A 239 3.33 14.41 4.93
CA CYS A 239 4.14 13.81 6.01
C CYS A 239 5.66 13.92 5.81
N LEU A 240 6.13 14.24 4.59
CA LEU A 240 7.55 14.51 4.33
C LEU A 240 8.10 15.71 5.13
N ILE A 241 7.23 16.61 5.61
CA ILE A 241 7.61 17.75 6.48
C ILE A 241 8.35 17.30 7.74
N LEU A 242 8.13 16.06 8.20
CA LEU A 242 8.79 15.52 9.39
C LEU A 242 10.24 15.10 9.13
N LEU A 243 10.63 14.88 7.87
CA LEU A 243 12.00 14.58 7.47
C LEU A 243 12.83 15.86 7.33
N GLU A 244 14.16 15.72 7.34
CA GLU A 244 15.05 16.84 7.05
C GLU A 244 14.90 17.31 5.60
N GLN A 245 14.95 18.62 5.36
CA GLN A 245 14.78 19.17 4.01
C GLN A 245 15.78 18.59 3.00
N LYS A 246 17.06 18.46 3.38
CA LYS A 246 18.10 17.84 2.53
C LYS A 246 17.78 16.40 2.15
N GLU A 247 17.12 15.68 3.04
CA GLU A 247 16.71 14.31 2.79
C GLU A 247 15.55 14.25 1.80
N VAL A 248 14.53 15.10 1.97
CA VAL A 248 13.41 15.23 1.01
C VAL A 248 13.92 15.66 -0.36
N GLU A 249 14.85 16.63 -0.43
CA GLU A 249 15.49 17.06 -1.67
C GLU A 249 16.21 15.92 -2.39
N LYS A 250 16.85 14.99 -1.65
CA LYS A 250 17.50 13.81 -2.22
C LYS A 250 16.48 12.82 -2.78
N ILE A 251 15.41 12.56 -2.02
CA ILE A 251 14.36 11.59 -2.38
C ILE A 251 13.57 12.09 -3.60
N LEU A 252 13.10 13.33 -3.56
CA LEU A 252 12.29 13.95 -4.61
C LEU A 252 13.14 14.74 -5.61
N ALA A 253 14.42 14.40 -5.77
CA ALA A 253 15.32 15.08 -6.70
C ALA A 253 14.81 15.09 -8.15
N VAL A 254 14.06 14.06 -8.56
CA VAL A 254 13.42 14.00 -9.89
C VAL A 254 12.35 15.08 -10.10
N LEU A 255 11.79 15.56 -9.00
CA LEU A 255 10.80 16.63 -8.94
C LEU A 255 11.44 17.88 -8.32
N ASN A 256 12.66 18.23 -8.72
CA ASN A 256 13.40 19.40 -8.19
C ASN A 256 13.51 19.48 -6.65
N GLY A 257 13.34 18.37 -5.93
CA GLY A 257 13.39 18.35 -4.47
C GLY A 257 12.21 19.04 -3.78
N LEU A 258 10.99 18.96 -4.34
CA LEU A 258 9.77 19.54 -3.76
C LEU A 258 9.62 19.22 -2.26
N TYR A 259 9.75 20.25 -1.41
CA TYR A 259 9.57 20.18 0.03
C TYR A 259 8.25 20.84 0.45
N PRO A 260 7.41 20.22 1.29
CA PRO A 260 6.14 20.83 1.72
C PRO A 260 6.37 22.15 2.48
N ILE A 261 5.63 23.21 2.14
CA ILE A 261 5.72 24.52 2.81
C ILE A 261 4.37 25.06 3.32
N ASN A 262 3.26 24.60 2.77
CA ASN A 262 1.91 24.86 3.30
C ASN A 262 1.02 23.63 3.11
N ALA A 263 0.09 23.38 4.02
CA ALA A 263 -0.93 22.34 3.88
C ALA A 263 -2.24 22.72 4.57
N ASP A 264 -3.35 22.54 3.86
CA ASP A 264 -4.70 22.74 4.40
C ASP A 264 -5.41 21.38 4.53
N LEU A 265 -5.64 20.96 5.77
CA LEU A 265 -6.38 19.74 6.07
C LEU A 265 -7.83 20.08 6.39
N LYS A 266 -8.74 19.61 5.54
CA LYS A 266 -10.18 19.72 5.78
C LYS A 266 -10.65 18.55 6.62
N TYR A 267 -11.43 18.84 7.65
CA TYR A 267 -12.02 17.83 8.53
C TYR A 267 -13.52 18.05 8.74
N ASP A 268 -14.22 16.99 9.14
CA ASP A 268 -15.66 16.98 9.39
C ASP A 268 -15.95 16.21 10.69
N VAL A 269 -16.08 16.95 11.80
CA VAL A 269 -16.29 16.39 13.15
C VAL A 269 -17.63 15.68 13.30
N THR A 270 -18.64 16.03 12.50
CA THR A 270 -19.93 15.31 12.50
C THR A 270 -19.78 13.85 12.08
N LYS A 271 -18.70 13.53 11.34
CA LYS A 271 -18.36 12.17 10.93
C LYS A 271 -17.41 11.47 11.92
N LEU A 272 -16.99 12.15 12.98
CA LEU A 272 -16.08 11.63 14.02
C LEU A 272 -16.81 11.29 15.34
N GLN A 273 -18.13 11.48 15.39
CA GLN A 273 -18.95 11.19 16.58
C GLN A 273 -18.64 9.79 17.12
N PHE A 274 -18.35 9.69 18.43
CA PHE A 274 -18.02 8.44 19.14
C PHE A 274 -16.66 7.81 18.77
N HIS A 275 -15.67 8.63 18.37
CA HIS A 275 -14.27 8.21 18.14
C HIS A 275 -13.28 9.12 18.90
N SER A 276 -13.15 8.89 20.21
CA SER A 276 -12.29 9.66 21.12
C SER A 276 -10.83 9.77 20.65
N ASP A 277 -10.24 8.67 20.16
CA ASP A 277 -8.87 8.64 19.62
C ASP A 277 -8.68 9.59 18.43
N ALA A 278 -9.61 9.58 17.47
CA ALA A 278 -9.52 10.41 16.27
C ALA A 278 -9.69 11.91 16.60
N PHE A 279 -10.52 12.20 17.61
CA PHE A 279 -10.68 13.56 18.12
C PHE A 279 -9.43 14.06 18.84
N GLU A 280 -8.77 13.22 19.63
CA GLU A 280 -7.51 13.55 20.30
C GLU A 280 -6.37 13.78 19.30
N ASP A 281 -6.28 12.96 18.24
CA ASP A 281 -5.34 13.19 17.14
C ASP A 281 -5.61 14.52 16.41
N LEU A 282 -6.88 14.89 16.22
CA LEU A 282 -7.25 16.19 15.66
C LEU A 282 -6.85 17.36 16.57
N LYS A 283 -7.12 17.26 17.89
CA LYS A 283 -6.70 18.27 18.88
C LYS A 283 -5.20 18.47 18.84
N ARG A 284 -4.43 17.38 18.78
CA ARG A 284 -2.98 17.38 18.65
C ARG A 284 -2.53 18.14 17.40
N LEU A 285 -3.12 17.84 16.24
CA LEU A 285 -2.81 18.55 14.99
C LEU A 285 -3.10 20.05 15.07
N ILE A 286 -4.23 20.44 15.67
CA ILE A 286 -4.61 21.85 15.85
C ILE A 286 -3.67 22.57 16.82
N LYS A 287 -3.24 21.90 17.89
CA LYS A 287 -2.20 22.42 18.78
C LYS A 287 -0.90 22.61 17.99
N ALA A 288 -0.54 21.68 17.11
CA ALA A 288 0.68 21.73 16.31
C ALA A 288 0.69 22.85 15.26
N SER A 289 -0.46 23.18 14.66
CA SER A 289 -0.58 24.28 13.68
C SER A 289 -0.41 25.68 14.28
N GLY A 290 -0.32 25.80 15.60
CA GLY A 290 -0.14 27.10 16.27
C GLY A 290 -1.39 27.96 16.26
N HIS A 291 -2.58 27.35 16.33
CA HIS A 291 -3.90 27.99 16.38
C HIS A 291 -4.38 28.65 15.07
N HIS A 292 -3.72 28.41 13.93
CA HIS A 292 -4.18 28.87 12.60
C HIS A 292 -5.23 27.93 11.99
N VAL A 293 -6.25 27.62 12.77
CA VAL A 293 -7.54 27.14 12.26
C VAL A 293 -8.38 28.40 12.08
N HIS A 294 -9.21 28.48 11.04
CA HIS A 294 -10.27 29.49 11.04
C HIS A 294 -11.06 29.30 12.36
N ASN A 295 -11.01 30.24 13.31
CA ASN A 295 -11.52 30.12 14.70
C ASN A 295 -10.75 29.19 15.70
N GLY A 296 -9.48 28.86 15.46
CA GLY A 296 -8.71 27.88 16.26
C GLY A 296 -8.46 28.19 17.74
N LYS A 297 -8.53 29.46 18.14
CA LYS A 297 -8.49 29.84 19.57
C LYS A 297 -9.76 29.44 20.31
N GLU A 298 -10.91 29.45 19.64
CA GLU A 298 -12.20 29.04 20.19
C GLU A 298 -12.31 27.51 20.23
N PHE A 299 -11.85 26.82 19.19
CA PHE A 299 -11.70 25.35 19.20
C PHE A 299 -10.89 24.87 20.41
N LEU A 300 -9.69 25.43 20.64
CA LEU A 300 -8.81 24.96 21.71
C LEU A 300 -9.29 25.37 23.10
N LYS A 301 -9.91 26.56 23.24
CA LYS A 301 -10.53 26.98 24.49
C LYS A 301 -11.71 26.06 24.89
N ASN A 302 -12.50 25.62 23.91
CA ASN A 302 -13.64 24.71 24.12
C ASN A 302 -13.18 23.24 24.29
N ALA A 303 -12.12 22.81 23.60
CA ALA A 303 -11.54 21.48 23.74
C ALA A 303 -10.78 21.29 25.07
N ASP A 304 -10.10 22.33 25.56
CA ASP A 304 -9.42 22.30 26.86
C ASP A 304 -10.40 22.57 28.03
N SER A 305 -11.55 23.22 27.81
CA SER A 305 -12.64 23.28 28.80
C SER A 305 -13.31 21.92 28.97
N TYR A 306 -13.54 21.18 27.88
CA TYR A 306 -13.97 19.79 27.90
C TYR A 306 -13.02 18.90 28.73
N ILE A 307 -11.70 18.97 28.49
CA ILE A 307 -10.72 18.12 29.21
C ILE A 307 -10.63 18.47 30.71
N ARG A 308 -10.56 19.77 31.05
CA ARG A 308 -10.50 20.18 32.46
C ARG A 308 -11.76 19.85 33.24
N TYR A 309 -12.93 19.84 32.58
CA TYR A 309 -14.16 19.36 33.18
C TYR A 309 -14.14 17.83 33.33
N THR A 310 -13.66 17.06 32.35
CA THR A 310 -13.56 15.59 32.46
C THR A 310 -12.52 15.09 33.47
N GLU A 311 -11.46 15.87 33.74
CA GLU A 311 -10.44 15.51 34.75
C GLU A 311 -10.79 15.98 36.17
N GLN A 312 -11.69 16.97 36.32
CA GLN A 312 -12.09 17.52 37.64
C GLN A 312 -13.52 17.16 38.06
N SER A 313 -14.32 16.57 37.17
CA SER A 313 -15.72 16.22 37.44
C SER A 313 -15.88 14.71 37.24
N PHE A 314 -15.88 13.97 38.34
CA PHE A 314 -16.37 12.60 38.38
C PHE A 314 -17.91 12.53 38.31
N TYR A 315 -18.58 13.63 37.96
CA TYR A 315 -20.03 13.78 38.09
C TYR A 315 -20.56 14.80 37.06
N SER A 316 -21.38 14.30 36.14
CA SER A 316 -22.53 14.95 35.49
C SER A 316 -22.36 16.38 34.93
N GLU A 317 -22.09 16.51 33.63
CA GLU A 317 -22.67 17.52 32.68
C GLU A 317 -22.09 17.38 31.25
N ASP A 318 -21.78 16.15 30.79
CA ASP A 318 -20.95 15.93 29.58
C ASP A 318 -21.73 15.98 28.23
N GLU A 319 -23.04 15.71 28.20
CA GLU A 319 -23.82 15.60 26.95
C GLU A 319 -24.32 16.93 26.36
N PHE A 320 -24.49 17.97 27.20
CA PHE A 320 -25.11 19.22 26.74
C PHE A 320 -24.17 20.06 25.86
N PHE A 321 -22.86 19.99 26.10
CA PHE A 321 -21.86 20.76 25.33
C PHE A 321 -21.39 20.06 24.04
N GLU A 322 -21.40 18.72 23.97
CA GLU A 322 -21.10 17.98 22.74
C GLU A 322 -22.13 18.26 21.64
N ASN A 323 -23.42 18.30 22.00
CA ASN A 323 -24.51 18.59 21.06
C ASN A 323 -24.49 20.06 20.56
N GLU A 324 -24.24 21.05 21.44
CA GLU A 324 -24.13 22.46 21.04
C GLU A 324 -22.87 22.74 20.17
N TYR A 325 -21.80 21.96 20.35
CA TYR A 325 -20.55 22.05 19.58
C TYR A 325 -20.65 21.43 18.18
N LEU A 326 -21.29 20.26 18.08
CA LEU A 326 -21.61 19.59 16.81
C LEU A 326 -22.50 20.44 15.91
N GLU A 327 -23.36 21.27 16.49
CA GLU A 327 -24.21 22.24 15.77
C GLU A 327 -23.45 23.51 15.35
N ARG A 328 -22.44 23.96 16.11
CA ARG A 328 -21.73 25.23 15.84
C ARG A 328 -20.61 25.14 14.78
N PHE A 329 -19.89 24.02 14.66
CA PHE A 329 -18.71 23.93 13.77
C PHE A 329 -18.55 22.56 13.05
N PRO A 330 -19.48 22.17 12.17
CA PRO A 330 -19.52 20.81 11.61
C PRO A 330 -18.37 20.50 10.63
N LYS A 331 -17.78 21.52 9.98
CA LYS A 331 -16.71 21.38 8.96
C LYS A 331 -15.76 22.56 9.01
N GLU A 332 -14.48 22.30 9.20
CA GLU A 332 -13.45 23.35 9.21
C GLU A 332 -12.17 22.93 8.48
N MET A 333 -11.20 23.84 8.43
CA MET A 333 -9.88 23.64 7.84
C MET A 333 -8.78 23.95 8.87
N ILE A 334 -7.86 23.00 9.02
CA ILE A 334 -6.61 23.19 9.77
C ILE A 334 -5.56 23.62 8.75
N ASN A 335 -5.10 24.85 8.86
CA ASN A 335 -4.09 25.40 7.95
C ASN A 335 -2.73 25.30 8.62
N PHE A 336 -1.75 24.80 7.88
CA PHE A 336 -0.37 24.67 8.33
C PHE A 336 0.55 25.48 7.44
N MET A 337 0.96 26.66 7.90
CA MET A 337 1.95 27.51 7.22
C MET A 337 3.35 27.28 7.78
N PHE A 338 4.13 26.38 7.17
CA PHE A 338 5.45 25.96 7.66
C PHE A 338 6.55 27.02 7.53
N SER A 339 6.21 28.24 7.07
CA SER A 339 7.07 29.42 7.24
C SER A 339 7.26 29.80 8.72
N ASN A 340 6.37 29.34 9.61
CA ASN A 340 6.50 29.52 11.05
C ASN A 340 7.54 28.54 11.64
N PRO A 341 8.65 29.03 12.23
CA PRO A 341 9.74 28.19 12.71
C PRO A 341 9.35 27.25 13.87
N TYR A 342 8.21 27.48 14.54
CA TYR A 342 7.76 26.67 15.67
C TYR A 342 6.86 25.49 15.27
N GLN A 343 6.22 25.53 14.09
CA GLN A 343 5.24 24.50 13.69
C GLN A 343 5.90 23.15 13.39
N VAL A 344 6.97 23.15 12.58
CA VAL A 344 7.65 21.91 12.17
C VAL A 344 8.30 21.20 13.36
N PRO A 345 9.07 21.86 14.26
CA PRO A 345 9.58 21.21 15.46
C PRO A 345 8.49 20.61 16.33
N LYS A 346 7.38 21.33 16.55
CA LYS A 346 6.24 20.85 17.33
C LYS A 346 5.59 19.62 16.70
N LEU A 347 5.35 19.64 15.39
CA LEU A 347 4.85 18.48 14.65
C LEU A 347 5.81 17.28 14.74
N ARG A 348 7.13 17.51 14.65
CA ARG A 348 8.15 16.48 14.81
C ARG A 348 8.12 15.86 16.20
N ASP A 349 8.13 16.66 17.24
CA ASP A 349 8.16 16.15 18.62
C ASP A 349 6.88 15.37 18.96
N MET A 350 5.72 15.85 18.52
CA MET A 350 4.43 15.17 18.72
C MET A 350 4.30 13.82 18.01
N ASN A 351 5.09 13.60 16.96
CA ASN A 351 5.13 12.36 16.21
C ASN A 351 6.44 11.59 16.44
N TYR A 352 7.20 11.93 17.49
CA TYR A 352 8.47 11.28 17.82
C TYR A 352 9.46 11.24 16.64
N ARG A 353 9.40 12.28 15.79
CA ARG A 353 10.18 12.43 14.55
C ARG A 353 9.97 11.30 13.54
N ASP A 354 8.86 10.58 13.66
CA ASP A 354 8.53 9.46 12.80
C ASP A 354 7.41 9.87 11.82
N PRO A 355 7.71 10.00 10.51
CA PRO A 355 6.72 10.42 9.52
C PRO A 355 5.56 9.42 9.37
N SER A 356 5.81 8.13 9.63
CA SER A 356 4.78 7.10 9.52
C SER A 356 3.69 7.28 10.57
N ARG A 357 4.03 7.74 11.79
CA ARG A 357 3.05 8.00 12.86
C ARG A 357 2.09 9.12 12.50
N LEU A 358 2.60 10.19 11.88
CA LEU A 358 1.74 11.27 11.39
C LEU A 358 0.80 10.75 10.30
N PHE A 359 1.33 9.97 9.35
CA PHE A 359 0.52 9.34 8.31
C PHE A 359 -0.58 8.46 8.92
N GLU A 360 -0.25 7.57 9.85
CA GLU A 360 -1.20 6.65 10.49
C GLU A 360 -2.33 7.38 11.22
N ARG A 361 -2.01 8.46 11.94
CA ARG A 361 -3.02 9.30 12.63
C ARG A 361 -4.00 9.93 11.65
N LEU A 362 -3.48 10.53 10.58
CA LEU A 362 -4.31 11.16 9.54
C LEU A 362 -5.13 10.10 8.78
N PHE A 363 -4.49 8.99 8.44
CA PHE A 363 -5.11 7.89 7.72
C PHE A 363 -6.20 7.21 8.55
N ARG A 364 -6.01 7.04 9.87
CA ARG A 364 -7.03 6.54 10.80
C ARG A 364 -8.32 7.36 10.72
N THR A 365 -8.20 8.69 10.80
CA THR A 365 -9.35 9.60 10.70
C THR A 365 -10.01 9.52 9.33
N GLN A 366 -9.22 9.39 8.25
CA GLN A 366 -9.75 9.18 6.90
C GLN A 366 -10.58 7.88 6.79
N LEU A 367 -10.15 6.80 7.46
CA LEU A 367 -10.84 5.50 7.48
C LEU A 367 -12.20 5.52 8.19
N LEU A 368 -12.50 6.51 9.04
CA LEU A 368 -13.85 6.64 9.63
C LEU A 368 -14.93 6.92 8.54
N GLY A 369 -14.49 7.40 7.37
CA GLY A 369 -15.32 7.55 6.17
C GLY A 369 -15.77 6.24 5.53
N LEU A 370 -15.17 5.10 5.91
CA LEU A 370 -15.58 3.79 5.42
C LEU A 370 -17.07 3.52 5.69
N SER A 371 -17.63 4.12 6.75
CA SER A 371 -19.06 4.12 7.09
C SER A 371 -20.01 4.44 5.92
N LYS A 372 -19.55 5.20 4.91
CA LYS A 372 -20.34 5.62 3.74
C LYS A 372 -20.23 4.70 2.52
N TRP A 373 -19.42 3.65 2.57
CA TRP A 373 -19.33 2.68 1.48
C TRP A 373 -20.64 1.91 1.31
N ARG A 374 -20.98 1.49 0.09
CA ARG A 374 -22.17 0.69 -0.18
C ARG A 374 -22.15 -0.61 0.64
N ILE A 375 -23.26 -0.92 1.32
CA ILE A 375 -23.41 -2.07 2.23
C ILE A 375 -23.00 -3.39 1.55
N SER A 376 -23.29 -3.56 0.25
CA SER A 376 -22.90 -4.75 -0.53
C SER A 376 -21.39 -5.01 -0.49
N ASN A 377 -20.58 -3.95 -0.64
CA ASN A 377 -19.12 -4.07 -0.64
C ASN A 377 -18.60 -4.49 0.74
N TRP A 378 -19.28 -4.11 1.82
CA TRP A 378 -18.86 -4.46 3.18
C TRP A 378 -19.07 -5.92 3.49
N SER A 379 -20.21 -6.47 3.07
CA SER A 379 -20.51 -7.88 3.33
C SER A 379 -19.47 -8.75 2.65
N SER A 380 -19.16 -8.45 1.39
CA SER A 380 -18.16 -9.16 0.62
C SER A 380 -16.74 -9.01 1.16
N LEU A 381 -16.31 -7.80 1.53
CA LEU A 381 -14.97 -7.58 2.09
C LEU A 381 -14.72 -8.25 3.44
N ARG A 382 -15.78 -8.66 4.15
CA ARG A 382 -15.66 -9.43 5.39
C ARG A 382 -15.40 -10.91 5.15
N GLU A 383 -15.60 -11.41 3.94
CA GLU A 383 -15.37 -12.79 3.57
C GLU A 383 -13.91 -12.96 3.09
N ASP A 384 -13.16 -13.84 3.75
CA ASP A 384 -11.75 -14.12 3.44
C ASP A 384 -11.57 -14.68 2.01
N ASN A 385 -12.47 -15.54 1.55
CA ASN A 385 -12.53 -16.09 0.20
C ASN A 385 -13.09 -15.14 -0.87
N PHE A 386 -13.48 -13.90 -0.52
CA PHE A 386 -14.05 -13.00 -1.51
C PHE A 386 -13.03 -12.61 -2.59
N ILE A 387 -13.45 -12.82 -3.84
CA ILE A 387 -12.75 -12.44 -5.05
C ILE A 387 -13.75 -11.65 -5.91
N GLY A 388 -13.54 -10.34 -6.00
CA GLY A 388 -14.40 -9.45 -6.78
C GLY A 388 -13.87 -8.02 -6.81
N THR A 389 -14.55 -7.18 -7.57
CA THR A 389 -14.27 -5.74 -7.72
C THR A 389 -14.85 -4.96 -6.54
N VAL A 390 -14.13 -3.94 -6.09
CA VAL A 390 -14.51 -3.11 -4.96
C VAL A 390 -14.25 -1.65 -5.32
N LYS A 391 -15.35 -0.88 -5.46
CA LYS A 391 -15.28 0.55 -5.71
C LYS A 391 -15.23 1.34 -4.41
N LYS A 392 -14.21 2.20 -4.28
CA LYS A 392 -14.12 3.20 -3.23
C LYS A 392 -15.18 4.31 -3.40
N PRO A 393 -15.66 4.93 -2.32
CA PRO A 393 -16.47 6.14 -2.38
C PRO A 393 -15.61 7.33 -2.80
N LEU A 394 -16.27 8.42 -3.20
CA LEU A 394 -15.61 9.65 -3.60
C LEU A 394 -14.88 10.31 -2.42
N LYS A 395 -13.74 10.96 -2.70
CA LYS A 395 -12.89 11.71 -1.76
C LYS A 395 -13.68 12.71 -0.88
N THR A 396 -14.72 13.33 -1.41
CA THR A 396 -15.60 14.29 -0.68
C THR A 396 -16.38 13.67 0.47
N ALA A 397 -16.51 12.34 0.51
CA ALA A 397 -17.20 11.62 1.57
C ALA A 397 -16.32 11.46 2.83
N LEU A 398 -15.00 11.60 2.71
CA LEU A 398 -14.03 11.32 3.78
C LEU A 398 -14.15 12.34 4.94
N PRO A 399 -13.94 11.91 6.20
CA PRO A 399 -13.90 12.79 7.38
C PRO A 399 -12.67 13.68 7.44
N LEU A 400 -11.58 13.27 6.80
CA LEU A 400 -10.35 14.03 6.67
C LEU A 400 -9.86 13.95 5.22
N SER A 401 -9.46 15.08 4.66
CA SER A 401 -8.85 15.14 3.34
C SER A 401 -7.88 16.32 3.26
N LEU A 402 -6.79 16.16 2.51
CA LEU A 402 -5.97 17.28 2.09
C LEU A 402 -6.75 18.13 1.07
N ALA A 403 -7.01 19.39 1.43
CA ALA A 403 -7.69 20.36 0.59
C ALA A 403 -6.72 21.10 -0.33
N SER A 404 -5.55 21.47 0.19
CA SER A 404 -4.45 22.05 -0.59
C SER A 404 -3.12 21.66 0.06
N CYS A 405 -2.04 21.60 -0.73
CA CYS A 405 -0.68 21.56 -0.24
C CYS A 405 0.21 22.25 -1.25
N THR A 406 1.13 23.09 -0.80
CA THR A 406 2.13 23.72 -1.67
C THR A 406 3.52 23.27 -1.27
N PHE A 407 4.35 23.11 -2.30
CA PHE A 407 5.72 22.64 -2.19
C PHE A 407 6.66 23.70 -2.73
N GLN A 408 7.85 23.77 -2.15
CA GLN A 408 8.95 24.58 -2.64
C GLN A 408 10.05 23.67 -3.19
N GLY A 409 10.44 23.89 -4.43
CA GLY A 409 11.59 23.21 -5.02
C GLY A 409 12.91 23.87 -4.65
N LYS A 410 14.01 23.20 -5.00
CA LYS A 410 15.39 23.59 -4.63
C LYS A 410 15.79 24.97 -5.15
N TYR A 411 15.19 25.44 -6.24
CA TYR A 411 15.49 26.73 -6.85
C TYR A 411 14.51 27.84 -6.44
N GLY A 412 13.63 27.55 -5.47
CA GLY A 412 12.66 28.49 -4.90
C GLY A 412 11.34 28.53 -5.64
N GLU A 413 11.13 27.69 -6.66
CA GLU A 413 9.84 27.52 -7.33
C GLU A 413 8.79 26.98 -6.36
N VAL A 414 7.56 27.49 -6.46
CA VAL A 414 6.43 27.06 -5.63
C VAL A 414 5.39 26.40 -6.52
N VAL A 415 4.97 25.19 -6.15
CA VAL A 415 4.05 24.35 -6.92
C VAL A 415 2.95 23.83 -6.00
N GLY A 416 1.69 23.93 -6.41
CA GLY A 416 0.57 23.31 -5.70
C GLY A 416 0.49 21.81 -5.98
N TYR A 417 -0.06 21.04 -5.04
CA TYR A 417 -0.31 19.61 -5.22
C TYR A 417 -1.15 19.33 -6.48
N ASP A 418 -2.18 20.15 -6.73
CA ASP A 418 -3.08 20.01 -7.88
C ASP A 418 -2.45 20.48 -9.21
N ASP A 419 -1.28 21.14 -9.16
CA ASP A 419 -0.52 21.56 -10.35
C ASP A 419 0.42 20.46 -10.85
N LEU A 420 0.65 19.41 -10.04
CA LEU A 420 1.48 18.27 -10.41
C LEU A 420 0.72 17.35 -11.36
N SER A 421 1.42 16.85 -12.38
CA SER A 421 0.91 15.82 -13.27
C SER A 421 0.69 14.49 -12.53
N ASP A 422 -0.20 13.64 -13.05
CA ASP A 422 -0.48 12.31 -12.48
C ASP A 422 0.81 11.48 -12.32
N GLY A 423 1.74 11.57 -13.28
CA GLY A 423 3.03 10.90 -13.22
C GLY A 423 3.94 11.43 -12.10
N GLU A 424 3.91 12.73 -11.82
CA GLU A 424 4.65 13.34 -10.70
C GLU A 424 4.09 12.90 -9.35
N ILE A 425 2.77 12.97 -9.19
CA ILE A 425 2.08 12.52 -7.97
C ILE A 425 2.34 11.03 -7.75
N GLN A 426 2.20 10.19 -8.80
CA GLN A 426 2.50 8.76 -8.74
C GLN A 426 3.93 8.52 -8.25
N PHE A 427 4.91 9.18 -8.85
CA PHE A 427 6.31 8.93 -8.51
C PHE A 427 6.65 9.42 -7.11
N ALA A 428 6.20 10.63 -6.76
CA ALA A 428 6.36 11.20 -5.43
C ALA A 428 5.75 10.29 -4.35
N THR A 429 4.55 9.76 -4.60
CA THR A 429 3.83 8.87 -3.67
C THR A 429 4.61 7.60 -3.40
N ILE A 430 5.16 6.97 -4.44
CA ILE A 430 5.96 5.75 -4.29
C ILE A 430 7.25 6.04 -3.51
N LEU A 431 7.98 7.08 -3.87
CA LEU A 431 9.25 7.44 -3.22
C LEU A 431 9.03 7.85 -1.76
N ALA A 432 8.00 8.65 -1.49
CA ALA A 432 7.60 9.04 -0.13
C ALA A 432 7.16 7.83 0.68
N GLY A 433 6.34 6.94 0.11
CA GLY A 433 5.90 5.72 0.78
C GLY A 433 7.08 4.84 1.18
N ILE A 434 8.02 4.59 0.26
CA ILE A 434 9.22 3.81 0.53
C ILE A 434 10.00 4.41 1.70
N ARG A 435 10.25 5.72 1.66
CA ARG A 435 11.01 6.38 2.71
C ARG A 435 10.29 6.38 4.07
N ILE A 436 9.00 6.70 4.07
CA ILE A 436 8.19 6.91 5.27
C ILE A 436 7.98 5.58 6.01
N PHE A 437 7.56 4.53 5.30
CA PHE A 437 7.27 3.23 5.95
C PHE A 437 8.54 2.47 6.31
N SER A 438 9.64 2.67 5.57
CA SER A 438 10.96 2.07 5.91
C SER A 438 11.75 2.90 6.94
N HIS A 439 11.15 3.95 7.51
CA HIS A 439 11.79 4.77 8.53
C HIS A 439 12.20 3.93 9.74
N ASP A 440 13.38 4.22 10.32
CA ASP A 440 13.94 3.52 11.48
C ASP A 440 14.18 2.02 11.25
N ASN A 441 14.67 1.65 10.05
CA ASN A 441 14.99 0.28 9.64
C ASN A 441 13.85 -0.74 9.77
N ARG A 442 12.60 -0.27 9.74
CA ARG A 442 11.43 -1.15 9.72
C ARG A 442 11.46 -2.17 8.60
N ASN A 443 10.95 -3.35 8.89
CA ASN A 443 10.81 -4.46 7.97
C ASN A 443 9.57 -4.26 7.11
N VAL A 444 9.76 -3.93 5.82
CA VAL A 444 8.66 -3.58 4.91
C VAL A 444 8.71 -4.36 3.60
N LEU A 445 7.54 -4.82 3.18
CA LEU A 445 7.31 -5.39 1.86
C LEU A 445 6.47 -4.43 1.01
N PHE A 446 7.02 -3.98 -0.11
CA PHE A 446 6.28 -3.19 -1.10
C PHE A 446 5.80 -4.10 -2.24
N LEU A 447 4.52 -3.96 -2.61
CA LEU A 447 3.88 -4.66 -3.71
C LEU A 447 3.40 -3.61 -4.71
N LEU A 448 4.11 -3.45 -5.83
CA LEU A 448 3.88 -2.38 -6.80
C LEU A 448 3.41 -2.95 -8.15
N ASP A 449 2.14 -2.76 -8.51
CA ASP A 449 1.61 -3.18 -9.81
C ASP A 449 1.71 -2.03 -10.82
N GLU A 450 2.54 -2.21 -11.85
CA GLU A 450 2.82 -1.24 -12.92
C GLU A 450 3.10 0.18 -12.40
N PRO A 451 4.10 0.37 -11.51
CA PRO A 451 4.38 1.67 -10.91
C PRO A 451 4.91 2.73 -11.90
N GLU A 452 5.09 2.39 -13.17
CA GLU A 452 5.66 3.26 -14.19
C GLU A 452 4.66 3.80 -15.25
N THR A 453 3.38 3.44 -15.18
CA THR A 453 2.40 3.66 -16.26
C THR A 453 2.27 5.12 -16.70
N HIS A 454 2.23 6.10 -15.78
CA HIS A 454 2.17 7.53 -16.13
C HIS A 454 3.54 8.20 -16.23
N LEU A 455 4.65 7.47 -16.05
CA LEU A 455 5.99 8.04 -16.13
C LEU A 455 6.44 8.20 -17.58
N ASN A 456 7.11 9.31 -17.87
CA ASN A 456 7.78 9.51 -19.16
C ASN A 456 8.98 8.53 -19.33
N PRO A 457 9.44 8.25 -20.56
CA PRO A 457 10.51 7.28 -20.80
C PRO A 457 11.82 7.58 -20.05
N ALA A 458 12.18 8.86 -19.88
CA ALA A 458 13.38 9.24 -19.15
C ALA A 458 13.29 8.81 -17.68
N TRP A 459 12.18 9.08 -17.01
CA TRP A 459 11.96 8.69 -15.62
C TRP A 459 11.91 7.18 -15.43
N ARG A 460 11.36 6.43 -16.39
CA ARG A 460 11.41 4.96 -16.37
C ARG A 460 12.84 4.42 -16.38
N THR A 461 13.77 5.11 -17.04
CA THR A 461 15.18 4.71 -17.12
C THR A 461 15.90 4.92 -15.78
N TYR A 462 15.59 6.02 -15.09
CA TYR A 462 16.19 6.36 -13.79
C TYR A 462 15.41 5.83 -12.58
N TYR A 463 14.35 5.06 -12.80
CA TYR A 463 13.41 4.69 -11.75
C TYR A 463 14.08 3.97 -10.56
N ASN A 464 14.87 2.92 -10.84
CA ASN A 464 15.56 2.16 -9.79
C ASN A 464 16.63 2.99 -9.06
N GLU A 465 17.21 3.99 -9.73
CA GLU A 465 18.13 4.93 -9.08
C GLU A 465 17.41 5.76 -8.02
N TYR A 466 16.25 6.32 -8.36
CA TYR A 466 15.43 7.09 -7.42
C TYR A 466 14.85 6.21 -6.30
N LEU A 467 14.42 4.98 -6.60
CA LEU A 467 14.06 4.00 -5.56
C LEU A 467 15.21 3.79 -4.56
N GLY A 468 16.43 3.61 -5.07
CA GLY A 468 17.63 3.46 -4.24
C GLY A 468 17.91 4.65 -3.33
N ARG A 469 17.46 5.87 -3.69
CA ARG A 469 17.58 7.06 -2.82
C ARG A 469 16.55 7.08 -1.68
N ALA A 470 15.40 6.45 -1.86
CA ALA A 470 14.33 6.36 -0.88
C ALA A 470 14.46 5.17 0.09
N ILE A 471 15.10 4.08 -0.35
CA ILE A 471 15.34 2.89 0.47
C ILE A 471 16.34 3.21 1.60
N VAL A 472 15.91 3.01 2.84
CA VAL A 472 16.74 3.22 4.04
C VAL A 472 17.70 2.05 4.27
N SER A 473 17.18 0.81 4.24
CA SER A 473 17.96 -0.41 4.43
C SER A 473 17.50 -1.50 3.47
N SER A 474 18.42 -2.02 2.66
CA SER A 474 18.12 -3.10 1.71
C SER A 474 17.98 -4.48 2.36
N LYS A 475 18.31 -4.59 3.65
CA LYS A 475 18.07 -5.79 4.46
C LYS A 475 16.62 -5.83 4.95
N ASN A 476 16.08 -4.67 5.31
CA ASN A 476 14.75 -4.56 5.92
C ASN A 476 13.64 -4.36 4.88
N THR A 477 13.97 -3.81 3.70
CA THR A 477 13.01 -3.53 2.63
C THR A 477 13.14 -4.50 1.45
N GLN A 478 12.02 -5.09 1.02
CA GLN A 478 11.88 -5.77 -0.27
C GLN A 478 10.74 -5.13 -1.08
N ILE A 479 10.95 -5.00 -2.38
CA ILE A 479 10.02 -4.42 -3.35
C ILE A 479 9.78 -5.48 -4.43
N LEU A 480 8.55 -5.96 -4.54
CA LEU A 480 8.10 -6.77 -5.64
C LEU A 480 7.27 -5.89 -6.57
N MET A 481 7.69 -5.76 -7.82
CA MET A 481 7.00 -4.94 -8.80
C MET A 481 6.66 -5.70 -10.07
N THR A 482 5.50 -5.41 -10.67
CA THR A 482 5.21 -5.83 -12.04
C THR A 482 5.58 -4.69 -12.99
N THR A 483 6.04 -5.04 -14.19
CA THR A 483 6.33 -4.02 -15.21
C THR A 483 6.15 -4.58 -16.62
N HIS A 484 5.63 -3.71 -17.48
CA HIS A 484 5.60 -3.91 -18.93
C HIS A 484 6.69 -3.09 -19.64
N SER A 485 7.55 -2.44 -18.86
CA SER A 485 8.52 -1.47 -19.34
C SER A 485 9.92 -2.09 -19.40
N PRO A 486 10.52 -2.22 -20.60
CA PRO A 486 11.91 -2.68 -20.76
C PRO A 486 12.91 -1.74 -20.08
N PHE A 487 12.56 -0.46 -19.91
CA PHE A 487 13.41 0.56 -19.30
C PHE A 487 13.66 0.28 -17.82
N MET A 488 12.71 -0.37 -17.14
CA MET A 488 12.77 -0.67 -15.71
C MET A 488 13.72 -1.84 -15.40
N ILE A 489 13.92 -2.76 -16.36
CA ILE A 489 14.70 -3.98 -16.13
C ILE A 489 16.17 -3.86 -16.55
N SER A 490 16.53 -2.89 -17.41
CA SER A 490 17.93 -2.68 -17.84
C SER A 490 18.85 -2.25 -16.69
N SER A 491 18.30 -1.76 -15.57
CA SER A 491 19.05 -1.41 -14.36
C SER A 491 19.02 -2.49 -13.27
N LEU A 492 18.39 -3.64 -13.55
CA LEU A 492 18.33 -4.80 -12.65
C LEU A 492 19.22 -5.92 -13.17
N ARG A 493 19.77 -6.73 -12.26
CA ARG A 493 20.46 -7.98 -12.61
C ARG A 493 19.47 -9.09 -12.95
N LYS A 494 19.89 -10.09 -13.72
CA LYS A 494 19.02 -11.22 -14.09
C LYS A 494 18.38 -11.95 -12.90
N GLU A 495 19.08 -12.02 -11.76
CA GLU A 495 18.55 -12.65 -10.54
C GLU A 495 17.40 -11.87 -9.91
N GLN A 496 17.21 -10.60 -10.29
CA GLN A 496 16.15 -9.72 -9.84
C GLN A 496 14.97 -9.68 -10.82
N VAL A 497 15.06 -10.36 -11.97
CA VAL A 497 14.05 -10.29 -13.03
C VAL A 497 13.45 -11.67 -13.25
N TYR A 498 12.13 -11.78 -13.10
CA TYR A 498 11.38 -13.02 -13.34
C TYR A 498 10.38 -12.84 -14.48
N THR A 499 10.41 -13.76 -15.42
CA THR A 499 9.52 -13.82 -16.58
C THR A 499 8.30 -14.66 -16.27
N PHE A 500 7.14 -14.14 -16.65
CA PHE A 500 5.84 -14.80 -16.52
C PHE A 500 5.31 -15.15 -17.91
N GLU A 501 5.08 -16.43 -18.13
CA GLU A 501 4.51 -16.97 -19.35
C GLU A 501 3.23 -17.73 -19.06
N LYS A 502 2.21 -17.54 -19.90
CA LYS A 502 0.98 -18.33 -19.84
C LYS A 502 1.13 -19.54 -20.77
N ARG A 503 1.15 -20.75 -20.21
CA ARG A 503 1.21 -22.00 -20.97
C ARG A 503 -0.09 -22.77 -20.77
N GLU A 504 -0.86 -22.96 -21.83
CA GLU A 504 -2.18 -23.63 -21.85
C GLU A 504 -3.09 -23.28 -20.66
N ASN A 505 -2.96 -24.04 -19.55
CA ASN A 505 -3.78 -23.94 -18.35
C ASN A 505 -3.06 -23.40 -17.10
N ASN A 506 -1.74 -23.17 -17.16
CA ASN A 506 -0.93 -22.71 -16.03
C ASN A 506 -0.14 -21.45 -16.40
N ILE A 507 0.22 -20.71 -15.36
CA ILE A 507 1.16 -19.60 -15.43
C ILE A 507 2.48 -20.11 -14.89
N GLU A 508 3.56 -19.94 -15.63
CA GLU A 508 4.91 -20.31 -15.18
C GLU A 508 5.72 -19.05 -14.91
N MET A 509 6.45 -19.06 -13.78
CA MET A 509 7.44 -18.05 -13.45
C MET A 509 8.84 -18.66 -13.54
N THR A 510 9.72 -18.03 -14.31
CA THR A 510 11.13 -18.41 -14.41
C THR A 510 12.03 -17.20 -14.18
N PRO A 511 13.21 -17.35 -13.55
CA PRO A 511 14.19 -16.27 -13.53
C PRO A 511 14.67 -15.97 -14.96
N SER A 512 15.16 -14.75 -15.17
CA SER A 512 15.74 -14.36 -16.46
C SER A 512 16.94 -15.23 -16.81
N GLU A 513 16.92 -15.83 -18.01
CA GLU A 513 18.01 -16.69 -18.50
C GLU A 513 19.30 -15.90 -18.82
N SER A 514 19.15 -14.63 -19.18
CA SER A 514 20.23 -13.75 -19.63
C SER A 514 20.42 -12.56 -18.70
N GLU A 515 21.65 -12.04 -18.61
CA GLU A 515 21.92 -10.78 -17.93
C GLU A 515 21.05 -9.66 -18.52
N THR A 516 20.39 -8.92 -17.63
CA THR A 516 19.53 -7.77 -17.96
C THR A 516 20.25 -6.46 -17.72
N PHE A 517 21.17 -6.41 -16.75
CA PHE A 517 21.87 -5.19 -16.37
C PHE A 517 22.71 -4.64 -17.53
N GLY A 518 22.42 -3.40 -17.96
CA GLY A 518 23.09 -2.74 -19.08
C GLY A 518 22.72 -3.27 -20.47
N THR A 519 21.79 -4.23 -20.56
CA THR A 519 21.33 -4.71 -21.87
C THR A 519 20.52 -3.63 -22.57
N SER A 520 20.74 -3.46 -23.88
CA SER A 520 20.03 -2.45 -24.67
C SER A 520 18.52 -2.72 -24.67
N PHE A 521 17.73 -1.64 -24.68
CA PHE A 521 16.28 -1.74 -24.66
C PHE A 521 15.75 -2.57 -25.83
N ASP A 522 16.31 -2.44 -27.03
CA ASP A 522 15.91 -3.23 -28.19
C ASP A 522 16.03 -4.74 -27.96
N VAL A 523 17.10 -5.20 -27.30
CA VAL A 523 17.31 -6.61 -27.01
C VAL A 523 16.30 -7.10 -25.97
N LEU A 524 16.07 -6.31 -24.91
CA LEU A 524 15.11 -6.61 -23.87
C LEU A 524 13.67 -6.67 -24.42
N ILE A 525 13.30 -5.71 -25.27
CA ILE A 525 11.97 -5.66 -25.89
C ILE A 525 11.75 -6.85 -26.83
N LYS A 526 12.74 -7.17 -27.67
CA LYS A 526 12.66 -8.34 -28.57
C LYS A 526 12.55 -9.63 -27.77
N ARG A 527 13.30 -9.77 -26.67
CA ARG A 527 13.35 -10.98 -25.86
C ARG A 527 12.09 -11.21 -25.03
N TYR A 528 11.62 -10.19 -24.29
CA TYR A 528 10.56 -10.38 -23.29
C TYR A 528 9.19 -9.86 -23.71
N PHE A 529 9.13 -9.01 -24.74
CA PHE A 529 7.91 -8.30 -25.12
C PHE A 529 7.47 -8.58 -26.56
N GLY A 530 8.09 -9.55 -27.23
CA GLY A 530 7.65 -10.08 -28.53
C GLY A 530 7.77 -9.12 -29.71
N LEU A 531 8.56 -8.04 -29.57
CA LEU A 531 8.79 -7.10 -30.66
C LEU A 531 9.66 -7.75 -31.74
N LYS A 532 9.24 -7.64 -33.00
CA LYS A 532 9.95 -8.24 -34.15
C LYS A 532 10.93 -7.27 -34.83
N SER A 533 10.78 -5.98 -34.62
CA SER A 533 11.48 -4.90 -35.32
C SER A 533 11.54 -3.66 -34.44
N SER A 534 12.66 -2.91 -34.43
CA SER A 534 12.77 -1.68 -33.63
C SER A 534 12.05 -0.49 -34.25
N ILE A 535 11.52 -0.65 -35.48
CA ILE A 535 10.60 0.29 -36.12
C ILE A 535 9.17 -0.26 -36.15
N SER A 536 8.19 0.65 -36.22
CA SER A 536 6.76 0.34 -36.30
C SER A 536 6.43 -0.64 -37.41
N GLN A 537 5.49 -1.55 -37.14
CA GLN A 537 5.01 -2.54 -38.11
C GLN A 537 4.46 -1.86 -39.38
N THR A 538 3.88 -0.66 -39.28
CA THR A 538 3.43 0.11 -40.45
C THR A 538 4.60 0.47 -41.38
N ALA A 539 5.74 0.89 -40.81
CA ALA A 539 6.95 1.17 -41.58
C ALA A 539 7.51 -0.11 -42.21
N VAL A 540 7.55 -1.21 -41.44
CA VAL A 540 7.98 -2.54 -41.95
C VAL A 540 7.12 -2.99 -43.14
N THR A 541 5.80 -2.86 -43.05
CA THR A 541 4.89 -3.27 -44.13
C THR A 541 5.12 -2.43 -45.39
N LYS A 542 5.25 -1.10 -45.26
CA LYS A 542 5.56 -0.23 -46.41
C LYS A 542 6.93 -0.55 -47.01
N ILE A 543 7.96 -0.74 -46.19
CA ILE A 543 9.29 -1.15 -46.66
C ILE A 543 9.18 -2.44 -47.48
N LYS A 544 8.45 -3.43 -46.99
CA LYS A 544 8.26 -4.70 -47.70
C LYS A 544 7.57 -4.54 -49.05
N GLU A 545 6.68 -3.57 -49.23
CA GLU A 545 6.04 -3.29 -50.52
C GLU A 545 7.05 -2.78 -51.55
N TYR A 546 7.93 -1.86 -51.18
CA TYR A 546 8.98 -1.33 -52.05
C TYR A 546 10.13 -2.33 -52.29
N LEU A 547 10.32 -3.29 -51.39
CA LEU A 547 11.29 -4.39 -51.55
C LEU A 547 10.73 -5.59 -52.32
N ARG A 548 9.50 -5.54 -52.87
CA ARG A 548 8.93 -6.67 -53.63
C ARG A 548 9.57 -6.84 -55.00
N ASP A 549 9.98 -5.73 -55.61
CA ASP A 549 10.62 -5.73 -56.92
C ASP A 549 12.14 -5.84 -56.73
N ASP A 550 12.67 -7.04 -56.98
CA ASP A 550 14.09 -7.35 -56.82
C ASP A 550 14.92 -7.01 -58.08
N SER A 551 14.32 -6.36 -59.08
CA SER A 551 15.05 -5.82 -60.23
C SER A 551 15.95 -4.64 -59.83
N VAL A 552 16.93 -4.31 -60.68
CA VAL A 552 17.83 -3.17 -60.45
C VAL A 552 17.04 -1.86 -60.30
N ASP A 553 16.05 -1.62 -61.15
CA ASP A 553 15.15 -0.46 -61.09
C ASP A 553 14.27 -0.47 -59.82
N GLY A 554 13.76 -1.65 -59.44
CA GLY A 554 13.04 -1.85 -58.18
C GLY A 554 13.89 -1.51 -56.94
N LYS A 555 15.14 -1.98 -56.92
CA LYS A 555 16.12 -1.68 -55.86
C LYS A 555 16.48 -0.20 -55.80
N GLU A 556 16.69 0.46 -56.94
CA GLU A 556 16.95 1.91 -56.99
C GLU A 556 15.77 2.73 -56.46
N LYS A 557 14.55 2.41 -56.91
CA LYS A 557 13.31 3.02 -56.40
C LYS A 557 13.15 2.81 -54.90
N ALA A 558 13.48 1.61 -54.40
CA ALA A 558 13.46 1.33 -52.98
C ALA A 558 14.49 2.19 -52.21
N ILE A 559 15.72 2.33 -52.72
CA ILE A 559 16.76 3.18 -52.11
C ILE A 559 16.30 4.65 -52.07
N GLU A 560 15.77 5.18 -53.17
CA GLU A 560 15.29 6.56 -53.23
C GLU A 560 14.14 6.80 -52.25
N TRP A 561 13.16 5.89 -52.24
CA TRP A 561 12.04 5.95 -51.32
C TRP A 561 12.48 5.88 -49.86
N ILE A 562 13.42 4.97 -49.53
CA ILE A 562 13.95 4.81 -48.17
C ILE A 562 14.64 6.10 -47.70
N ASN A 563 15.50 6.71 -48.53
CA ASN A 563 16.17 7.95 -48.17
C ASN A 563 15.21 9.11 -47.94
N LYS A 564 14.14 9.18 -48.75
CA LYS A 564 13.16 10.26 -48.69
C LYS A 564 12.14 10.12 -47.55
N ASN A 565 11.75 8.90 -47.18
CA ASN A 565 10.59 8.67 -46.31
C ASN A 565 10.92 8.07 -44.94
N LEU A 566 12.05 7.39 -44.76
CA LEU A 566 12.43 6.81 -43.46
C LEU A 566 13.26 7.79 -42.65
N GLY A 567 12.88 7.97 -41.38
CA GLY A 567 13.71 8.63 -40.37
C GLY A 567 14.95 7.82 -40.03
N ASP A 568 15.88 8.46 -39.33
CA ASP A 568 17.16 7.84 -38.97
C ASP A 568 16.96 6.70 -37.98
N SER A 569 17.45 5.52 -38.36
CA SER A 569 17.31 4.27 -37.60
C SER A 569 18.39 3.27 -38.02
N VAL A 570 18.70 2.32 -37.13
CA VAL A 570 19.61 1.21 -37.44
C VAL A 570 19.08 0.39 -38.61
N GLU A 571 17.76 0.20 -38.67
CA GLU A 571 17.07 -0.47 -39.77
C GLU A 571 17.29 0.24 -41.11
N LYS A 572 17.17 1.57 -41.18
CA LYS A 572 17.40 2.33 -42.43
C LYS A 572 18.83 2.12 -42.93
N VAL A 573 19.82 2.25 -42.05
CA VAL A 573 21.24 2.04 -42.40
C VAL A 573 21.49 0.61 -42.87
N TYR A 574 20.93 -0.38 -42.16
CA TYR A 574 21.04 -1.79 -42.53
C TYR A 574 20.42 -2.06 -43.91
N LEU A 575 19.21 -1.57 -44.18
CA LEU A 575 18.52 -1.76 -45.46
C LEU A 575 19.29 -1.13 -46.63
N LEU A 576 19.76 0.11 -46.47
CA LEU A 576 20.54 0.79 -47.50
C LEU A 576 21.86 0.06 -47.80
N SER A 577 22.55 -0.45 -46.76
CA SER A 577 23.77 -1.22 -46.96
C SER A 577 23.50 -2.53 -47.71
N LYS A 578 22.43 -3.27 -47.36
CA LYS A 578 22.04 -4.53 -48.01
C LYS A 578 21.66 -4.33 -49.48
N LEU A 579 20.88 -3.29 -49.79
CA LEU A 579 20.47 -2.97 -51.16
C LEU A 579 21.65 -2.58 -52.05
N ARG A 580 22.59 -1.78 -51.52
CA ARG A 580 23.80 -1.33 -52.25
C ARG A 580 24.83 -2.43 -52.48
N VAL A 581 24.90 -3.43 -51.60
CA VAL A 581 25.77 -4.60 -51.80
C VAL A 581 25.18 -5.52 -52.87
N SER A 582 23.85 -5.69 -52.88
CA SER A 582 23.16 -6.55 -53.85
C SER A 582 23.25 -5.99 -55.28
N SER A 583 23.15 -4.67 -55.46
CA SER A 583 23.30 -4.05 -56.79
C SER A 583 24.71 -4.19 -57.39
N LYS A 584 25.77 -4.21 -56.57
CA LYS A 584 27.16 -4.42 -57.04
C LYS A 584 27.50 -5.85 -57.44
N THR A 585 26.67 -6.82 -57.05
CA THR A 585 26.92 -8.25 -57.30
C THR A 585 26.24 -8.72 -58.59
N GLU A 586 25.23 -8.01 -59.08
CA GLU A 586 24.52 -8.29 -60.35
C GLU A 586 25.18 -7.61 -61.57
N GLU A 587 26.08 -6.64 -61.37
CA GLU A 587 26.87 -5.98 -62.43
C GLU A 587 28.18 -6.72 -62.80
N ARG A 588 28.46 -7.87 -62.16
CA ARG A 588 29.58 -8.77 -62.49
C ARG A 588 29.06 -10.06 -63.09
#